data_AF-A0A6C0F9L1-F1
#
_entry.id   AF-A0A6C0F9L1-F1
#
_cell.length_a   1.000
_cell.length_b   1.000
_cell.length_c   1.000
_cell.angle_alpha   90.00
_cell.angle_beta   90.00
_cell.angle_gamma   90.00
#
_symmetry.space_group_name_H-M   'P 1'
#
loop_
_entity.id
_entity.type
_entity.pdbx_description
1 polymer ?
#
loop_
_entity_poly.entity_id
_entity_poly.type
_entity_poly.pdbx_seq_one_letter_code
_entity_poly.pdbx_strand_id
1 'polypeptide(L)' 'MNLFKYINVKLFIISLFLGLFAVYISMPDMRIIKVFPNPDNVALLQYKDQTDTCFSLKQTEVDCPKNEGDIAKIPAQA' A
#
# COMPACT_ATOMS: atom_id res chain seq x y z
N MET A 1 -36.99 10.39 24.91
CA MET A 1 -36.34 9.48 25.86
C MET A 1 -34.86 9.83 25.88
N ASN A 2 -34.31 10.31 27.00
CA ASN A 2 -32.94 10.87 27.04
C ASN A 2 -31.93 9.76 27.36
N LEU A 3 -31.13 9.31 26.37
CA LEU A 3 -30.17 8.19 26.51
C LEU A 3 -29.13 8.43 27.62
N PHE A 4 -28.76 9.69 27.84
CA PHE A 4 -27.80 10.11 28.86
C PHE A 4 -28.27 9.89 30.31
N LYS A 5 -29.52 9.44 30.51
CA LYS A 5 -30.03 9.05 31.84
C LYS A 5 -29.50 7.68 32.30
N TYR A 6 -29.10 6.82 31.36
CA TYR A 6 -28.68 5.43 31.64
C TYR A 6 -27.18 5.19 31.46
N ILE A 7 -26.47 6.12 30.82
CA ILE A 7 -25.05 6.00 30.48
C ILE A 7 -24.26 7.08 31.21
N ASN A 8 -23.26 6.65 31.99
CA ASN A 8 -22.29 7.56 32.57
C ASN A 8 -21.26 7.94 31.50
N VAL A 9 -21.38 9.17 30.97
CA VAL A 9 -20.53 9.68 29.87
C VAL A 9 -19.04 9.62 30.21
N LYS A 10 -18.64 9.88 31.46
CA LYS A 10 -17.23 9.83 31.87
C LYS A 10 -16.66 8.42 31.75
N LEU A 11 -17.40 7.43 32.24
CA LEU A 11 -16.99 6.02 32.16
C LEU A 11 -16.97 5.52 30.72
N PHE A 12 -17.95 5.91 29.91
CA PHE A 12 -18.00 5.57 28.49
C PHE A 12 -16.77 6.08 27.72
N ILE A 13 -16.39 7.34 27.93
CA ILE A 13 -15.22 7.94 27.29
C ILE A 13 -13.93 7.20 27.71
N ILE A 14 -13.78 6.88 29.00
CA ILE A 14 -12.61 6.15 29.50
C ILE A 14 -12.54 4.74 28.86
N SER A 15 -13.66 4.01 28.81
CA SER A 15 -13.69 2.70 28.16
C SER A 15 -13.39 2.76 26.66
N LEU A 16 -13.83 3.83 25.99
CA LEU A 16 -13.56 4.03 24.57
C LEU A 16 -12.06 4.27 24.33
N PHE A 17 -11.42 5.12 25.14
CA PHE A 17 -9.98 5.37 25.04
C PHE A 17 -9.16 4.10 25.30
N LEU A 18 -9.51 3.31 26.32
CA LEU A 18 -8.84 2.04 26.59
C LEU A 18 -9.02 1.05 25.42
N GLY A 19 -10.21 0.99 24.83
CA GLY A 19 -10.47 0.15 23.65
C GLY A 19 -9.65 0.56 22.44
N LEU A 20 -9.63 1.86 22.10
CA LEU A 20 -8.82 2.39 21.00
C LEU A 20 -7.33 2.16 21.23
N PHE A 21 -6.86 2.34 22.45
CA PHE A 21 -5.47 2.08 22.82
C PHE A 21 -5.10 0.60 22.65
N ALA A 22 -5.94 -0.33 23.12
CA ALA A 22 -5.73 -1.75 22.96
C ALA A 22 -5.63 -2.16 21.48
N VAL A 23 -6.53 -1.63 20.64
CA VAL A 23 -6.49 -1.85 19.18
C VAL A 23 -5.18 -1.34 18.60
N TYR A 24 -4.76 -0.12 18.95
CA TYR A 24 -3.54 0.50 18.44
C TYR A 24 -2.29 -0.33 18.74
N ILE A 25 -2.12 -0.83 19.97
CA ILE A 25 -0.94 -1.64 20.33
C ILE A 25 -0.99 -3.06 19.77
N SER A 26 -2.19 -3.57 19.44
CA SER A 26 -2.38 -4.91 18.87
C SER A 26 -2.32 -4.94 17.35
N MET A 27 -2.32 -3.76 16.70
CA MET A 27 -2.31 -3.67 15.25
C MET A 27 -0.96 -4.16 14.71
N PRO A 28 -0.93 -5.07 13.72
CA PRO A 28 0.32 -5.53 13.13
C PRO A 28 1.02 -4.41 12.36
N ASP A 29 2.35 -4.47 12.29
CA ASP A 29 3.16 -3.53 11.54
C ASP A 29 2.77 -3.50 10.05
N MET A 30 2.68 -2.30 9.48
CA MET A 30 2.45 -2.12 8.06
C MET A 30 3.67 -2.64 7.27
N ARG A 31 3.45 -3.71 6.48
CA ARG A 31 4.50 -4.28 5.63
C ARG A 31 4.52 -3.57 4.28
N ILE A 32 5.61 -2.88 3.98
CA ILE A 32 5.86 -2.31 2.65
C ILE A 32 6.41 -3.43 1.75
N ILE A 33 5.61 -3.88 0.78
CA ILE A 33 6.04 -4.87 -0.21
C ILE A 33 6.62 -4.10 -1.41
N LYS A 34 7.92 -4.27 -1.66
CA LYS A 34 8.58 -3.74 -2.85
C LYS A 34 8.33 -4.69 -4.01
N VAL A 35 7.52 -4.25 -4.98
CA VAL A 35 7.19 -5.02 -6.17
C VAL A 35 7.76 -4.32 -7.39
N PHE A 36 8.45 -5.07 -8.25
CA PHE A 36 8.93 -4.54 -9.52
C PHE A 36 7.81 -4.49 -10.56
N PRO A 37 7.84 -3.49 -11.46
CA PRO A 37 6.92 -3.46 -12.58
C PRO A 37 7.16 -4.65 -13.51
N ASN A 38 6.08 -5.34 -13.80
CA ASN A 38 5.95 -6.44 -14.76
C ASN A 38 4.76 -6.10 -15.68
N PRO A 39 4.79 -6.45 -16.97
CA PRO A 39 3.65 -6.33 -17.86
C PRO A 39 2.27 -6.66 -17.28
N ASP A 40 2.16 -7.66 -16.40
CA ASP A 40 0.89 -8.06 -15.79
C ASP A 40 0.39 -7.12 -14.68
N ASN A 41 1.31 -6.42 -13.99
CA ASN A 41 0.99 -5.61 -12.81
C ASN A 41 1.08 -4.09 -13.07
N VAL A 42 1.63 -3.69 -14.22
CA VAL A 42 1.93 -2.29 -14.56
C VAL A 42 0.67 -1.41 -14.61
N ALA A 43 -0.47 -1.99 -14.95
CA ALA A 43 -1.77 -1.31 -14.98
C ALA A 43 -2.53 -1.33 -13.64
N LEU A 44 -2.10 -2.16 -12.69
CA LEU A 44 -2.79 -2.39 -11.42
C LEU A 44 -2.14 -1.65 -10.25
N LEU A 45 -0.83 -1.36 -10.35
CA LEU A 45 -0.04 -0.79 -9.28
C LEU A 45 0.52 0.59 -9.64
N GLN A 46 0.55 1.48 -8.66
CA GLN A 46 1.28 2.74 -8.73
C GLN A 46 2.64 2.58 -8.04
N TYR A 47 3.66 3.18 -8.62
CA TYR A 47 5.02 3.11 -8.13
C TYR A 47 5.38 4.42 -7.46
N LYS A 48 6.10 4.33 -6.35
CA LYS A 48 6.55 5.47 -5.57
C LYS A 48 8.06 5.59 -5.70
N ASP A 49 8.54 6.75 -6.13
CA ASP A 49 9.98 7.00 -6.21
C ASP A 49 10.57 7.46 -4.86
N GLN A 50 11.88 7.73 -4.85
CA GLN A 50 12.59 8.23 -3.68
C GLN A 50 12.22 9.67 -3.30
N THR A 51 11.50 10.40 -4.15
CA THR A 51 11.03 11.78 -3.92
C THR A 51 9.59 11.84 -3.40
N ASP A 52 9.04 10.68 -3.00
CA ASP A 52 7.65 10.49 -2.59
C ASP A 52 6.60 10.80 -3.69
N THR A 53 7.01 10.84 -4.96
CA THR A 53 6.10 11.04 -6.09
C THR A 53 5.55 9.69 -6.58
N CYS A 54 4.23 9.62 -6.72
CA CYS A 54 3.55 8.44 -7.26
C CYS A 54 3.38 8.56 -8.78
N PHE A 55 3.75 7.51 -9.52
CA PHE A 55 3.61 7.44 -10.97
C PHE A 55 3.00 6.11 -11.41
N SER A 56 2.30 6.16 -12.54
CA SER A 56 1.78 4.98 -13.22
C SER A 56 2.62 4.72 -14.46
N LEU A 57 3.05 3.48 -14.63
CA LEU A 57 3.81 3.06 -15.80
C LEU A 57 2.83 2.66 -16.90
N LYS A 58 3.12 3.07 -18.15
CA LYS A 58 2.37 2.65 -19.33
C LYS A 58 3.27 1.79 -20.19
N GLN A 59 2.87 0.54 -20.38
CA GLN A 59 3.53 -0.36 -21.31
C GLN A 59 3.05 -0.12 -22.74
N THR A 60 3.95 -0.30 -23.69
CA THR A 60 3.65 -0.28 -25.12
C THR A 60 4.17 -1.57 -25.71
N GLU A 61 3.29 -2.33 -26.35
CA GLU A 61 3.70 -3.50 -27.12
C GLU A 61 4.48 -3.03 -28.36
N VAL A 62 5.60 -3.68 -28.61
CA VAL A 62 6.48 -3.43 -29.76
C VAL A 62 6.82 -4.77 -30.40
N ASP A 63 7.09 -4.74 -31.70
CA ASP A 63 7.55 -5.94 -32.39
C ASP A 63 8.93 -6.37 -31.87
N CYS A 64 9.06 -7.63 -31.49
CA CYS A 64 10.34 -8.18 -31.04
C CYS A 64 11.36 -8.14 -32.20
N PRO A 65 12.56 -7.57 -31.99
CA PRO A 65 13.59 -7.55 -33.01
C PRO A 65 14.05 -8.97 -33.34
N LYS A 66 14.36 -9.22 -34.63
CA LYS A 66 14.82 -10.54 -35.11
C LYS A 66 16.22 -10.92 -34.60
N ASN A 67 17.02 -9.93 -34.24
CA ASN A 67 18.36 -10.14 -33.70
C ASN A 67 18.31 -10.13 -32.17
N GLU A 68 18.77 -11.21 -31.54
CA GLU A 68 18.77 -11.36 -30.08
C GLU A 68 19.66 -10.33 -29.35
N GLY A 69 20.64 -9.76 -30.04
CA GLY A 69 21.54 -8.73 -29.48
C GLY A 69 20.88 -7.37 -29.25
N ASP A 70 19.75 -7.10 -29.90
CA ASP A 70 19.00 -5.85 -29.76
C ASP A 70 17.99 -5.92 -28.59
N ILE A 71 17.90 -7.07 -27.91
CA ILE A 71 17.03 -7.27 -26.76
C ILE A 71 17.76 -6.84 -25.49
N ALA A 72 17.29 -5.78 -24.86
CA ALA A 72 17.82 -5.30 -23.58
C ALA A 72 17.61 -6.35 -22.47
N LYS A 73 18.70 -6.93 -21.97
CA LYS A 73 18.68 -7.80 -20.79
C LYS A 73 18.87 -6.95 -19.53
N ILE A 74 17.78 -6.71 -18.82
CA ILE A 74 17.84 -6.01 -17.52
C ILE A 74 18.15 -7.06 -16.45
N PRO A 75 19.29 -6.97 -15.74
CA PRO A 75 19.59 -7.89 -14.65
C PRO A 75 18.63 -7.66 -13.48
N ALA A 76 18.34 -8.72 -12.73
CA ALA A 76 17.67 -8.58 -11.44
C ALA A 76 18.52 -7.70 -10.53
N GLN A 77 18.01 -6.53 -10.16
CA GLN A 77 18.72 -5.62 -9.26
C GLN A 77 18.40 -6.02 -7.82
N ALA A 78 19.44 -6.39 -7.08
CA ALA A 78 19.37 -6.80 -5.67
C ALA A 78 19.35 -5.60 -4.73
#